data_AF-A0A7C7MH57-F1
#
_entry.id   AF-A0A7C7MH57-F1
#
_cell.length_a   1.000
_cell.length_b   1.000
_cell.length_c   1.000
_cell.angle_alpha   90.00
_cell.angle_beta   90.00
_cell.angle_gamma   90.00
#
_symmetry.space_group_name_H-M   'P 1'
#
loop_
_entity.id
_entity.type
_entity.pdbx_description
1 polymer ?
#
loop_
_entity_poly.entity_id
_entity_poly.type
_entity_poly.pdbx_seq_one_letter_code
_entity_poly.pdbx_strand_id
1 'polypeptide(L)'
;MPGKVADASVLGAVVFGEPRAAEARSLLAGADLYEPVLLAYELASIARKKIGIYPEQKDIILLASEESLNMEINWVELLHPAVVD
;
A
#
# COMPACT_ATOMS: atom_id res chain seq x y z
N MET A 1 -1.24 -3.90 18.74
CA MET A 1 -0.76 -5.14 18.09
C MET A 1 0.74 -4.98 17.80
N PRO A 2 1.52 -5.97 17.30
CA PRO A 2 2.88 -5.68 16.87
C PRO A 2 2.89 -4.68 15.71
N GLY A 3 3.74 -3.66 15.77
CA GLY A 3 3.94 -2.70 14.68
C GLY A 3 4.67 -3.34 13.51
N LYS A 4 4.27 -3.02 12.28
CA LYS A 4 4.85 -3.57 11.05
C LYS A 4 4.94 -2.51 9.94
N VAL A 5 5.98 -2.62 9.15
CA VAL A 5 6.15 -1.92 7.86
C VAL A 5 5.98 -2.95 6.75
N ALA A 6 5.34 -2.55 5.67
CA ALA A 6 5.14 -3.36 4.48
C ALA A 6 5.75 -2.68 3.26
N ASP A 7 6.28 -3.49 2.34
CA ASP A 7 6.64 -2.98 1.03
C ASP A 7 5.40 -2.58 0.23
N ALA A 8 5.53 -1.59 -0.65
CA ALA A 8 4.43 -1.13 -1.50
C ALA A 8 3.82 -2.25 -2.36
N SER A 9 4.59 -3.28 -2.73
CA SER A 9 4.06 -4.43 -3.48
C SER A 9 3.11 -5.30 -2.65
N VAL A 10 3.32 -5.41 -1.33
CA VAL A 10 2.45 -6.17 -0.43
C VAL A 10 1.12 -5.46 -0.28
N LEU A 11 1.14 -4.16 -0.02
CA LEU A 11 -0.08 -3.35 0.05
C LEU A 11 -0.77 -3.25 -1.31
N GLY A 12 0.00 -3.06 -2.39
CA GLY A 12 -0.52 -3.07 -3.76
C GLY A 12 -1.22 -4.38 -4.12
N ALA A 13 -0.73 -5.52 -3.62
CA ALA A 13 -1.39 -6.80 -3.83
C ALA A 13 -2.78 -6.86 -3.18
N VAL A 14 -2.94 -6.29 -1.99
CA VAL A 14 -4.23 -6.21 -1.29
C VAL A 14 -5.17 -5.21 -1.98
N VAL A 15 -4.67 -4.00 -2.24
CA VAL A 15 -5.43 -2.87 -2.79
C VAL A 15 -5.96 -3.18 -4.19
N PHE A 16 -5.11 -3.71 -5.07
CA PHE A 16 -5.47 -3.92 -6.48
C PHE A 16 -5.89 -5.35 -6.80
N GLY A 17 -6.14 -6.18 -5.77
CA GLY A 17 -6.66 -7.55 -5.95
C GLY A 17 -5.72 -8.47 -6.74
N GLU A 18 -4.41 -8.38 -6.52
CA GLU A 18 -3.43 -9.20 -7.23
C GLU A 18 -3.57 -10.71 -6.88
N PRO A 19 -3.03 -11.63 -7.69
CA PRO A 19 -3.13 -13.08 -7.43
C PRO A 19 -2.67 -13.52 -6.03
N ARG A 20 -1.70 -12.80 -5.44
CA ARG A 20 -1.17 -13.08 -4.09
C ARG A 20 -1.82 -12.25 -2.98
N ALA A 21 -2.98 -11.61 -3.23
CA ALA A 21 -3.66 -10.77 -2.25
C ALA A 21 -4.01 -11.51 -0.94
N ALA A 22 -4.36 -12.80 -1.02
CA ALA A 22 -4.67 -13.60 0.17
C ALA A 22 -3.45 -13.79 1.07
N GLU A 23 -2.29 -14.06 0.48
CA GLU A 23 -1.01 -14.16 1.20
C GLU A 23 -0.65 -12.80 1.80
N ALA A 24 -0.76 -11.72 1.02
CA ALA A 24 -0.50 -10.36 1.50
C ALA A 24 -1.39 -9.99 2.69
N ARG A 25 -2.70 -10.30 2.65
CA ARG A 25 -3.60 -10.12 3.80
C ARG A 25 -3.14 -10.92 5.02
N SER A 26 -2.71 -12.17 4.82
CA SER A 26 -2.18 -12.99 5.92
C SER A 26 -0.89 -12.41 6.52
N LEU A 27 -0.03 -11.79 5.71
CA LEU A 27 1.18 -11.13 6.18
C LEU A 27 0.88 -9.87 7.01
N LEU A 28 -0.21 -9.16 6.70
CA LEU A 28 -0.62 -7.93 7.40
C LEU A 28 -1.56 -8.19 8.58
N ALA A 29 -2.18 -9.37 8.66
CA ALA A 29 -3.18 -9.70 9.66
C ALA A 29 -2.67 -9.53 11.09
N GLY A 30 -3.46 -8.85 11.93
CA GLY A 30 -3.19 -8.67 13.34
C GLY A 30 -1.96 -7.80 13.64
N ALA A 31 -1.56 -6.92 12.71
CA ALA A 31 -0.48 -5.95 12.90
C ALA A 31 -1.01 -4.52 12.75
N ASP A 32 -0.41 -3.60 13.50
CA ASP A 32 -0.63 -2.17 13.29
C ASP A 32 0.37 -1.71 12.22
N LEU A 33 -0.11 -1.14 11.11
CA LEU A 33 0.75 -0.73 10.01
C LEU A 33 1.34 0.66 10.26
N TYR A 34 2.63 0.80 10.00
CA TYR A 34 3.38 2.05 10.05
C TYR A 34 4.11 2.21 8.73
N GLU A 35 3.73 3.20 7.93
CA GLU A 35 4.27 3.35 6.59
C GLU A 35 4.81 4.75 6.35
N PRO A 36 5.94 4.89 5.64
CA PRO A 36 6.41 6.20 5.23
C PRO A 36 5.38 6.85 4.31
N VAL A 37 5.22 8.18 4.42
CA VAL A 37 4.34 8.95 3.50
C VAL A 37 4.69 8.72 2.03
N LEU A 38 5.95 8.35 1.72
CA LEU A 38 6.39 7.96 0.39
C LEU A 38 5.58 6.78 -0.20
N LEU A 39 5.09 5.86 0.62
CA LEU A 39 4.37 4.68 0.16
C LEU A 39 3.04 5.03 -0.53
N ALA A 40 2.41 6.14 -0.16
CA ALA A 40 1.24 6.67 -0.88
C ALA A 40 1.58 7.00 -2.35
N TYR A 41 2.78 7.54 -2.62
CA TYR A 41 3.25 7.80 -3.99
C TYR A 41 3.52 6.50 -4.75
N GLU A 42 4.08 5.49 -4.07
CA GLU A 42 4.33 4.19 -4.67
C GLU A 42 3.03 3.48 -5.08
N LEU A 43 1.99 3.52 -4.24
CA LEU A 43 0.65 3.01 -4.57
C LEU A 43 0.04 3.74 -5.77
N ALA A 44 0.16 5.07 -5.82
CA ALA A 44 -0.29 5.85 -6.98
C ALA A 44 0.49 5.49 -8.27
N SER A 45 1.79 5.21 -8.16
CA SER A 45 2.62 4.74 -9.27
C SER A 45 2.19 3.37 -9.77
N ILE A 46 1.80 2.45 -8.88
CA ILE A 46 1.22 1.15 -9.23
C ILE A 46 -0.12 1.35 -9.95
N ALA A 47 -1.02 2.18 -9.41
CA ALA A 47 -2.30 2.51 -10.04
C ALA A 47 -2.10 3.07 -11.45
N ARG A 48 -1.19 4.04 -11.64
CA ARG A 48 -0.84 4.61 -12.95
C ARG A 48 -0.40 3.53 -13.94
N LYS A 49 0.50 2.62 -13.51
CA LYS A 49 0.97 1.51 -14.37
C LYS A 49 -0.19 0.60 -14.77
N LYS A 50 -1.06 0.24 -13.82
CA LYS A 50 -2.24 -0.60 -14.07
C LYS A 50 -3.23 0.04 -15.04
N ILE A 51 -3.52 1.33 -14.89
CA ILE A 51 -4.38 2.09 -15.82
C ILE A 51 -3.78 2.08 -17.23
N GLY A 52 -2.46 2.14 -17.35
CA GLY A 52 -1.78 2.04 -18.65
C GLY A 52 -1.94 0.67 -19.33
N ILE A 53 -2.09 -0.40 -18.55
CA ILE A 53 -2.27 -1.78 -19.05
C ILE A 53 -3.76 -2.08 -19.28
N TYR A 54 -4.64 -1.60 -18.39
CA TYR A 54 -6.08 -1.87 -18.35
C TYR A 54 -6.88 -0.54 -18.33
N PRO A 55 -6.87 0.23 -19.42
CA PRO A 55 -7.51 1.55 -19.45
C PRO A 55 -9.02 1.49 -19.22
N GLU A 56 -9.67 0.38 -19.57
CA GLU A 56 -11.10 0.14 -19.34
C GLU A 56 -11.46 -0.01 -17.85
N GLN A 57 -10.49 -0.32 -16.99
CA GLN A 57 -10.67 -0.47 -15.55
C GLN A 57 -10.28 0.79 -14.76
N LYS A 58 -9.99 1.90 -15.46
CA LYS A 58 -9.43 3.11 -14.86
C LYS A 58 -10.17 3.56 -13.60
N ASP A 59 -11.49 3.65 -13.66
CA ASP A 59 -12.29 4.19 -12.55
C ASP A 59 -12.23 3.28 -11.31
N ILE A 60 -12.22 1.96 -11.50
CA ILE A 60 -12.08 0.98 -10.41
C ILE A 60 -10.67 1.04 -9.81
N ILE A 61 -9.63 1.18 -10.64
CA ILE A 61 -8.25 1.29 -10.17
C ILE A 61 -8.03 2.60 -9.39
N LEU A 62 -8.61 3.70 -9.85
CA LEU A 62 -8.56 4.98 -9.13
C LEU A 62 -9.29 4.88 -7.79
N LEU A 63 -10.49 4.32 -7.76
CA LEU A 63 -11.24 4.11 -6.52
C LEU A 63 -10.43 3.27 -5.51
N ALA A 64 -9.86 2.14 -5.95
CA ALA A 64 -9.01 1.32 -5.09
C ALA A 64 -7.78 2.10 -4.57
N SER A 65 -7.15 2.92 -5.43
CA SER A 65 -6.04 3.76 -5.04
C SER A 65 -6.44 4.80 -3.98
N GLU A 66 -7.63 5.41 -4.09
CA GLU A 66 -8.15 6.36 -3.11
C GLU A 66 -8.52 5.67 -1.79
N GLU A 67 -9.16 4.51 -1.86
CA GLU A 67 -9.49 3.69 -0.67
C GLU A 67 -8.23 3.26 0.08
N SER A 68 -7.12 3.03 -0.61
CA SER A 68 -5.84 2.67 0.03
C SER A 68 -5.32 3.73 1.00
N LEU A 69 -5.61 5.01 0.73
CA LEU A 69 -5.22 6.13 1.61
C LEU A 69 -6.09 6.22 2.87
N ASN A 70 -7.26 5.56 2.85
CA ASN A 70 -8.19 5.48 3.97
C ASN A 70 -8.02 4.19 4.79
N MET A 71 -7.04 3.33 4.44
CA MET A 71 -6.70 2.17 5.24
C MET A 71 -6.15 2.60 6.61
N GLU A 72 -6.31 1.74 7.61
CA GLU A 72 -5.78 1.94 8.96
C GLU A 72 -4.25 1.80 8.95
N ILE A 73 -3.58 2.87 8.52
CA ILE A 73 -2.13 3.00 8.39
C ILE A 73 -1.69 4.21 9.20
N ASN A 74 -0.71 4.01 10.09
CA ASN A 74 -0.03 5.08 10.79
C ASN A 74 1.03 5.67 9.85
N TRP A 75 0.67 6.73 9.12
CA TRP A 75 1.59 7.42 8.22
C TRP A 75 2.67 8.15 9.02
N VAL A 76 3.93 7.80 8.78
CA VAL A 76 5.08 8.36 9.49
C VAL A 76 5.98 9.15 8.55
N GLU A 77 6.43 10.32 9.01
CA GLU A 77 7.50 11.06 8.34
C GLU A 77 8.84 10.59 8.93
N LEU A 78 9.71 10.05 8.08
CA LEU A 78 10.96 9.43 8.52
C LEU A 78 12.12 10.43 8.53
N LEU A 79 12.58 10.78 9.73
CA LEU A 79 13.92 11.34 9.94
C LEU A 79 14.91 10.17 10.03
N HIS A 80 15.55 9.85 8.89
CA HIS A 80 16.42 8.68 8.72
C HIS A 80 17.52 8.51 9.78
N PRO A 81 18.14 9.57 10.34
CA PRO A 81 19.13 9.41 11.41
C PRO A 81 18.57 8.76 12.69
N ALA A 82 17.28 8.96 13.00
CA ALA A 82 16.65 8.46 14.22
C ALA A 82 16.26 6.98 14.19
N VAL A 83 16.45 6.29 13.06
CA VAL A 83 16.09 4.88 12.87
C VAL A 83 17.33 3.97 12.96
N VAL A 84 18.53 4.54 12.88
CA VAL A 84 19.81 3.81 12.82
C VAL A 84 20.64 3.98 14.10
N ASP A 85 20.25 4.88 14.99
CA ASP A 85 20.80 5.05 16.36
C ASP A 85 19.91 4.36 17.40
#